data_AF-A0A1V9XDT6-F1
#
_entry.id   AF-A0A1V9XDT6-F1
#
_cell.length_a   1.000
_cell.length_b   1.000
_cell.length_c   1.000
_cell.angle_alpha   90.00
_cell.angle_beta   90.00
_cell.angle_gamma   90.00
#
_symmetry.space_group_name_H-M   'P 1'
#
loop_
_entity.id
_entity.type
_entity.pdbx_description
1 polymer ?
#
loop_
_entity_poly.entity_id
_entity_poly.type
_entity_poly.pdbx_seq_one_letter_code
_entity_poly.pdbx_strand_id
1 'polypeptide(L)'
;MALRLVYVAQILDLGDMLQYLEYNKMYINSNLVKTIEELSFDYGLMAYVTKISFQPSSPAVIPMRGLRDRGYVYIDKELQVITDSVFTTMALLQQNSTLVIVVENQGRICFGDGVADCKGLLNDVKFDQLILDAFLRLHEFTKGYLWLNRHPLKRYWPGQGPQLTLYAPGALFRGNTENLIIIEQEDTLRIPSFEFVKDHLMNGAALINRRQRCIRNN
;
A
#
# COMPACT_ATOMS: atom_id res chain seq x y z
N MET A 1 9.71 -23.89 12.43
CA MET A 1 9.05 -23.62 11.14
C MET A 1 10.10 -23.65 10.05
N ALA A 2 9.93 -24.45 9.00
CA ALA A 2 10.88 -24.50 7.88
C ALA A 2 10.70 -23.27 6.99
N LEU A 3 11.79 -22.59 6.63
CA LEU A 3 11.81 -21.49 5.67
C LEU A 3 11.32 -22.03 4.33
N ARG A 4 10.14 -21.60 3.87
CA ARG A 4 9.58 -21.98 2.58
C ARG A 4 9.17 -20.72 1.83
N LEU A 5 9.71 -20.57 0.62
CA LEU A 5 9.26 -19.55 -0.32
C LEU A 5 7.86 -19.91 -0.79
N VAL A 6 6.94 -18.94 -0.73
CA VAL A 6 5.56 -19.09 -1.20
C VAL A 6 5.25 -18.00 -2.22
N TYR A 7 4.72 -18.41 -3.36
CA TYR A 7 4.27 -17.50 -4.41
C TYR A 7 2.83 -17.05 -4.15
N VAL A 8 2.55 -15.79 -4.50
CA VAL A 8 1.22 -15.19 -4.33
C VAL A 8 0.54 -15.07 -5.69
N ALA A 9 -0.75 -15.35 -5.74
CA ALA A 9 -1.60 -15.10 -6.90
C ALA A 9 -2.46 -13.86 -6.65
N GLN A 10 -2.64 -13.02 -7.68
CA GLN A 10 -3.57 -11.90 -7.63
C GLN A 10 -5.01 -12.44 -7.65
N ILE A 11 -5.85 -11.94 -6.74
CA ILE A 11 -7.25 -12.35 -6.61
C ILE A 11 -8.20 -11.30 -7.20
N LEU A 12 -7.92 -10.02 -6.98
CA LEU A 12 -8.68 -8.87 -7.48
C LEU A 12 -7.72 -7.73 -7.81
N ASP A 13 -8.06 -6.90 -8.81
CA ASP A 13 -7.43 -5.60 -9.02
C ASP A 13 -8.27 -4.43 -8.44
N LEU A 14 -7.76 -3.20 -8.54
CA LEU A 14 -8.49 -2.02 -8.06
C LEU A 14 -9.80 -1.80 -8.83
N GLY A 15 -9.82 -2.07 -10.14
CA GLY A 15 -11.02 -1.94 -10.96
C GLY A 15 -12.13 -2.90 -10.50
N ASP A 16 -11.77 -4.15 -10.22
CA ASP A 16 -12.67 -5.16 -9.67
C ASP A 16 -13.19 -4.74 -8.29
N MET A 17 -12.31 -4.21 -7.43
CA MET A 17 -12.67 -3.73 -6.09
C MET A 17 -13.65 -2.56 -6.17
N LEU A 18 -13.40 -1.56 -7.03
CA LEU A 18 -14.29 -0.41 -7.20
C LEU A 18 -15.66 -0.86 -7.73
N GLN A 19 -15.69 -1.78 -8.69
CA GLN A 19 -16.93 -2.35 -9.20
C GLN A 19 -17.69 -3.10 -8.11
N TYR A 20 -16.99 -3.87 -7.26
CA TYR A 20 -17.59 -4.54 -6.11
C TYR A 20 -18.20 -3.53 -5.12
N LEU A 21 -17.48 -2.46 -4.79
CA LEU A 21 -17.98 -1.41 -3.87
C LEU A 21 -19.19 -0.69 -4.45
N GLU A 22 -19.18 -0.38 -5.75
CA GLU A 22 -20.31 0.25 -6.45
C GLU A 22 -21.54 -0.67 -6.45
N TYR A 23 -21.36 -1.94 -6.82
CA TYR A 23 -22.42 -2.95 -6.85
C TYR A 23 -23.08 -3.13 -5.48
N ASN A 24 -22.28 -3.16 -4.42
CA ASN A 24 -22.75 -3.29 -3.04
C ASN A 24 -23.18 -1.95 -2.40
N LYS A 25 -23.17 -0.84 -3.16
CA LYS A 25 -23.52 0.51 -2.69
C LYS A 25 -22.72 0.95 -1.46
N MET A 26 -21.45 0.55 -1.39
CA MET A 26 -20.52 0.86 -0.31
C MET A 26 -19.77 2.16 -0.60
N TYR A 27 -20.51 3.25 -0.82
CA TYR A 27 -19.94 4.56 -1.12
C TYR A 27 -20.85 5.69 -0.62
N ILE A 28 -20.31 6.90 -0.55
CA ILE A 28 -21.04 8.12 -0.19
C ILE A 28 -21.02 9.04 -1.40
N ASN A 29 -22.21 9.44 -1.86
CA ASN A 29 -22.34 10.49 -2.88
C ASN A 29 -22.20 11.87 -2.23
N SER A 30 -21.38 12.72 -2.82
CA SER A 30 -21.29 14.13 -2.42
C SER A 30 -20.91 15.01 -3.59
N ASN A 31 -21.44 16.24 -3.60
CA ASN A 31 -21.07 17.28 -4.56
C ASN A 31 -19.80 18.04 -4.14
N LEU A 32 -19.30 17.78 -2.93
CA LEU A 32 -18.10 18.37 -2.36
C LEU A 32 -17.12 17.27 -1.98
N VAL A 33 -15.83 17.54 -2.11
CA VAL A 33 -14.79 16.66 -1.59
C VAL A 33 -14.88 16.65 -0.07
N LYS A 34 -14.80 15.45 0.52
CA LYS A 34 -14.75 15.22 1.97
C LYS A 34 -13.42 14.61 2.35
N THR A 35 -12.85 15.05 3.46
CA THR A 35 -11.68 14.43 4.08
C THR A 35 -12.04 13.08 4.71
N ILE A 36 -11.02 12.28 5.01
CA ILE A 36 -11.16 10.99 5.68
C ILE A 36 -11.79 11.20 7.08
N GLU A 37 -11.35 12.24 7.79
CA GLU A 37 -11.81 12.61 9.12
C GLU A 37 -13.27 13.09 9.14
N GLU A 38 -13.69 13.87 8.14
CA GLU A 38 -15.10 14.29 7.99
C GLU A 38 -16.06 13.09 7.81
N LEU A 39 -15.53 11.93 7.40
CA LEU A 39 -16.26 10.67 7.30
C LEU A 39 -16.04 9.75 8.51
N SER A 40 -15.41 10.23 9.58
CA SER A 40 -15.11 9.47 10.80
C SER A 40 -14.20 8.25 10.59
N PHE A 41 -13.35 8.30 9.56
CA PHE A 41 -12.26 7.34 9.39
C PHE A 41 -10.95 7.97 9.86
N ASP A 42 -10.01 7.12 10.31
CA ASP A 42 -8.75 7.57 10.91
C ASP A 42 -7.48 7.06 10.20
N TYR A 43 -7.61 6.08 9.30
CA TYR A 43 -6.50 5.42 8.62
C TYR A 43 -6.96 4.73 7.33
N GLY A 44 -5.99 4.40 6.47
CA GLY A 44 -6.20 3.57 5.30
C GLY A 44 -6.26 4.34 3.99
N LEU A 45 -7.04 3.81 3.05
CA LEU A 45 -7.18 4.31 1.68
C LEU A 45 -8.57 4.88 1.46
N MET A 46 -8.64 5.99 0.74
CA MET A 46 -9.89 6.62 0.33
C MET A 46 -9.89 6.86 -1.17
N ALA A 47 -10.86 6.28 -1.88
CA ALA A 47 -11.04 6.49 -3.30
C ALA A 47 -12.08 7.59 -3.56
N TYR A 48 -11.69 8.61 -4.31
CA TYR A 48 -12.57 9.61 -4.88
C TYR A 48 -12.82 9.26 -6.34
N VAL A 49 -14.08 9.01 -6.70
CA VAL A 49 -14.47 8.57 -8.05
C VAL A 49 -15.37 9.63 -8.67
N THR A 50 -15.09 10.02 -9.92
CA THR A 50 -15.96 10.91 -10.68
C THR A 50 -15.94 10.59 -12.17
N LYS A 51 -17.06 10.87 -12.84
CA LYS A 51 -17.19 10.74 -14.30
C LYS A 51 -17.15 12.13 -14.92
N ILE A 52 -16.25 12.33 -15.87
CA ILE A 52 -16.07 13.63 -16.53
C ILE A 52 -17.24 13.86 -17.50
N SER A 53 -18.09 14.84 -17.22
CA SER A 53 -19.30 15.13 -18.02
C SER A 53 -19.07 16.06 -19.21
N PHE A 54 -17.88 16.66 -19.32
CA PHE A 54 -17.51 17.66 -20.33
C PHE A 54 -16.27 17.22 -21.11
N GLN A 55 -15.96 17.86 -22.24
CA GLN A 55 -14.72 17.62 -22.97
C GLN A 55 -13.59 18.52 -22.42
N PRO A 56 -12.57 17.97 -21.73
CA PRO A 56 -11.49 18.78 -21.19
C PRO A 56 -10.45 19.15 -22.26
N SER A 57 -9.56 20.09 -21.92
CA SER A 57 -8.34 20.36 -22.69
C SER A 57 -7.43 19.12 -22.75
N SER A 58 -6.60 19.02 -23.78
CA SER A 58 -5.67 17.90 -23.94
C SER A 58 -4.22 18.40 -24.06
N PRO A 59 -3.33 18.07 -23.09
CA PRO A 59 -3.61 17.34 -21.85
C PRO A 59 -4.39 18.19 -20.84
N ALA A 60 -5.23 17.52 -20.03
CA ALA A 60 -6.02 18.15 -18.98
C ALA A 60 -5.14 18.37 -17.75
N VAL A 61 -5.32 19.51 -17.08
CA VAL A 61 -4.59 19.85 -15.84
C VAL A 61 -5.43 19.45 -14.64
N ILE A 62 -4.89 18.59 -13.79
CA ILE A 62 -5.55 18.11 -12.56
C ILE A 62 -4.85 18.76 -11.36
N PRO A 63 -5.47 19.76 -10.70
CA PRO A 63 -4.92 20.34 -9.49
C PRO A 63 -5.06 19.34 -8.33
N MET A 64 -3.94 19.06 -7.66
CA MET A 64 -3.85 18.15 -6.52
C MET A 64 -3.56 18.91 -5.22
N ARG A 65 -3.97 20.18 -5.17
CA ARG A 65 -3.79 21.03 -3.98
C ARG A 65 -4.57 20.44 -2.81
N GLY A 66 -3.87 20.17 -1.71
CA GLY A 66 -4.45 19.59 -0.50
C GLY A 66 -4.36 18.06 -0.42
N LEU A 67 -3.73 17.39 -1.40
CA LEU A 67 -3.41 15.96 -1.30
C LEU A 67 -2.54 15.72 -0.06
N ARG A 68 -3.00 14.83 0.82
CA ARG A 68 -2.25 14.31 1.97
C ARG A 68 -2.57 12.83 2.17
N ASP A 69 -1.60 11.93 2.24
CA ASP A 69 -0.15 12.13 2.10
C ASP A 69 0.36 11.64 0.75
N ARG A 70 -0.22 10.56 0.23
CA ARG A 70 0.12 10.01 -1.11
C ARG A 70 -1.13 9.82 -1.94
N GLY A 71 -1.04 10.13 -3.23
CA GLY A 71 -2.12 10.04 -4.19
C GLY A 71 -1.75 9.14 -5.36
N TYR A 72 -2.71 8.31 -5.75
CA TYR A 72 -2.67 7.44 -6.92
C TYR A 72 -3.80 7.87 -7.85
N VAL A 73 -3.47 8.31 -9.06
CA VAL A 73 -4.43 8.84 -10.02
C VAL A 73 -4.63 7.84 -11.15
N TYR A 74 -5.85 7.34 -11.29
CA TYR A 74 -6.25 6.42 -12.35
C TYR A 74 -7.22 7.09 -13.31
N ILE A 75 -7.08 6.79 -14.60
CA ILE A 75 -8.01 7.21 -15.64
C ILE A 75 -8.45 5.97 -16.40
N ASP A 76 -9.76 5.74 -16.44
CA ASP A 76 -10.36 4.59 -17.10
C ASP A 76 -9.70 3.26 -16.66
N LYS A 77 -9.42 3.15 -15.35
CA LYS A 77 -8.74 2.04 -14.63
C LYS A 77 -7.22 1.96 -14.78
N GLU A 78 -6.61 2.78 -15.62
CA GLU A 78 -5.16 2.79 -15.82
C GLU A 78 -4.46 3.78 -14.88
N LEU A 79 -3.44 3.33 -14.15
CA LEU A 79 -2.65 4.18 -13.27
C LEU A 79 -1.82 5.17 -14.10
N GLN A 80 -2.04 6.47 -13.89
CA GLN A 80 -1.33 7.53 -14.61
C GLN A 80 -0.25 8.18 -13.74
N VAL A 81 -0.50 8.35 -12.44
CA VAL A 81 0.36 9.16 -11.56
C VAL A 81 0.40 8.58 -10.15
N ILE A 82 1.59 8.54 -9.57
CA ILE A 82 1.82 8.36 -8.14
C ILE A 82 2.54 9.60 -7.61
N THR A 83 2.08 10.18 -6.50
CA THR A 83 2.65 11.43 -5.97
C THR A 83 2.46 11.59 -4.46
N ASP A 84 3.45 12.17 -3.78
CA ASP A 84 3.40 12.52 -2.35
C ASP A 84 3.20 14.03 -2.09
N SER A 85 3.42 14.87 -3.12
CA SER A 85 3.54 16.33 -2.88
C SER A 85 3.32 17.19 -4.12
N VAL A 86 2.95 16.61 -5.26
CA VAL A 86 2.75 17.36 -6.50
C VAL A 86 1.48 18.20 -6.41
N PHE A 87 1.60 19.50 -6.66
CA PHE A 87 0.47 20.43 -6.64
C PHE A 87 -0.45 20.31 -7.86
N THR A 88 0.08 19.82 -8.99
CA THR A 88 -0.63 19.72 -10.27
C THR A 88 -0.06 18.60 -11.12
N THR A 89 -0.91 17.74 -11.68
CA THR A 89 -0.51 16.75 -12.70
C THR A 89 -1.27 16.98 -14.02
N MET A 90 -0.81 16.35 -15.10
CA MET A 90 -1.44 16.41 -16.41
C MET A 90 -1.82 15.01 -16.88
N ALA A 91 -2.99 14.88 -17.50
CA ALA A 91 -3.41 13.60 -18.04
C ALA A 91 -4.32 13.74 -19.28
N LEU A 92 -4.39 12.68 -20.07
CA LEU A 92 -5.26 12.60 -21.25
C LEU A 92 -6.66 12.16 -20.81
N LEU A 93 -7.56 13.12 -20.63
CA LEU A 93 -8.96 12.88 -20.28
C LEU A 93 -9.86 13.15 -21.50
N GLN A 94 -10.95 12.38 -21.60
CA GLN A 94 -12.00 12.61 -22.59
C GLN A 94 -13.36 12.78 -21.89
N GLN A 95 -14.35 13.30 -22.61
CA GLN A 95 -15.72 13.26 -22.13
C GLN A 95 -16.13 11.81 -21.85
N ASN A 96 -16.75 11.58 -20.69
CA ASN A 96 -17.13 10.28 -20.13
C ASN A 96 -16.01 9.42 -19.54
N SER A 97 -14.75 9.87 -19.56
CA SER A 97 -13.68 9.19 -18.80
C SER A 97 -14.02 9.16 -17.30
N THR A 98 -13.60 8.09 -16.64
CA THR A 98 -13.69 7.93 -15.20
C THR A 98 -12.35 8.29 -14.57
N LEU A 99 -12.35 9.29 -13.70
CA LEU A 99 -11.19 9.69 -12.91
C LEU A 99 -11.34 9.11 -11.50
N VAL A 100 -10.32 8.36 -11.06
CA VAL A 100 -10.23 7.87 -9.69
C VAL A 100 -8.96 8.41 -9.06
N ILE A 101 -9.10 9.02 -7.88
CA ILE A 101 -7.97 9.43 -7.05
C ILE A 101 -8.04 8.62 -5.77
N VAL A 102 -7.09 7.73 -5.56
CA VAL A 102 -6.93 7.02 -4.29
C VAL A 102 -5.94 7.81 -3.44
N VAL A 103 -6.39 8.23 -2.27
CA VAL A 103 -5.58 8.93 -1.28
C VAL A 103 -5.24 7.98 -0.16
N GLU A 104 -3.95 7.94 0.19
CA GLU A 104 -3.44 7.19 1.32
C GLU A 104 -2.99 8.14 2.42
N ASN A 105 -3.52 7.89 3.61
CA ASN A 105 -3.02 8.47 4.84
C ASN A 105 -1.79 7.66 5.31
N GLN A 106 -0.60 8.26 5.30
CA GLN A 106 0.65 7.56 5.64
C GLN A 106 0.98 7.62 7.14
N GLY A 107 0.13 8.25 7.94
CA GLY A 107 0.27 8.40 9.37
C GLY A 107 0.44 9.86 9.76
N ARG A 108 -0.09 10.21 10.94
CA ARG A 108 -0.01 11.57 11.49
C ARG A 108 1.41 11.90 11.96
N ILE A 109 1.81 13.17 11.86
CA ILE A 109 3.08 13.66 12.42
C ILE A 109 3.10 13.36 13.92
N CYS A 110 4.16 12.68 14.39
CA CYS A 110 4.30 12.21 15.77
C CYS A 110 5.59 12.69 16.46
N PHE A 111 6.17 13.82 16.05
CA PHE A 111 7.42 14.38 16.60
C PHE A 111 7.20 15.69 17.38
N GLY A 112 8.00 15.87 18.46
CA GLY A 112 7.98 16.94 19.47
C GLY A 112 8.72 16.47 20.74
N ASP A 113 8.94 17.31 21.75
CA ASP A 113 9.59 16.87 23.01
C ASP A 113 8.77 15.73 23.66
N GLY A 114 9.34 14.52 23.72
CA GLY A 114 8.78 13.38 24.46
C GLY A 114 8.06 12.28 23.67
N VAL A 115 8.46 11.92 22.44
CA VAL A 115 7.92 10.72 21.75
C VAL A 115 9.02 9.70 21.42
N ALA A 116 9.63 9.15 22.48
CA ALA A 116 10.34 7.88 22.43
C ALA A 116 9.49 6.85 23.17
N ASP A 117 8.58 6.20 22.44
CA ASP A 117 7.65 5.23 23.03
C ASP A 117 7.56 4.00 22.13
N CYS A 118 8.49 3.07 22.34
CA CYS A 118 8.42 1.74 21.73
C CYS A 118 7.17 1.02 22.27
N LYS A 119 6.08 1.03 21.51
CA LYS A 119 4.87 0.26 21.82
C LYS A 119 4.95 -1.14 21.23
N GLY A 120 4.87 -2.15 22.10
CA GLY A 120 4.88 -3.56 21.72
C GLY A 120 5.38 -4.44 22.85
N LEU A 121 5.50 -5.74 22.59
CA LEU A 121 6.21 -6.65 23.46
C LEU A 121 7.72 -6.46 23.20
N LEU A 122 8.45 -6.03 24.23
CA LEU A 122 9.90 -5.81 24.14
C LEU A 122 10.72 -7.09 24.42
N ASN A 123 10.02 -8.22 24.65
CA ASN A 123 10.59 -9.54 24.95
C ASN A 123 9.70 -10.64 24.34
N ASP A 124 10.29 -11.81 24.07
CA ASP A 124 9.59 -12.98 23.51
C ASP A 124 8.45 -13.47 24.43
N VAL A 125 7.30 -13.82 23.83
CA VAL A 125 6.22 -14.53 24.52
C VAL A 125 6.31 -16.01 24.18
N LYS A 126 6.51 -16.87 25.19
CA LYS A 126 6.64 -18.31 25.02
C LYS A 126 5.34 -19.01 25.40
N PHE A 127 4.81 -19.85 24.51
CA PHE A 127 3.75 -20.81 24.81
C PHE A 127 4.34 -22.22 24.72
N ASP A 128 4.28 -22.99 25.80
CA ASP A 128 4.79 -24.37 25.88
C ASP A 128 6.22 -24.58 25.33
N GLN A 129 7.14 -23.64 25.65
CA GLN A 129 8.54 -23.61 25.21
C GLN A 129 8.80 -23.44 23.70
N LEU A 130 7.75 -23.31 22.87
CA LEU A 130 7.90 -23.10 21.44
C LEU A 130 7.82 -21.60 21.11
N ILE A 131 8.92 -21.03 20.59
CA ILE A 131 8.90 -19.71 19.97
C ILE A 131 8.22 -19.87 18.61
N LEU A 132 6.99 -19.38 18.51
CA LEU A 132 6.20 -19.38 17.28
C LEU A 132 6.33 -18.06 16.49
N ASP A 133 6.96 -17.06 17.09
CA ASP A 133 7.18 -15.78 16.44
C ASP A 133 8.10 -15.92 15.22
N ALA A 134 7.77 -15.17 14.18
CA ALA A 134 8.57 -15.08 12.97
C ALA A 134 8.53 -13.66 12.43
N PHE A 135 9.32 -13.42 11.39
CA PHE A 135 9.25 -12.19 10.61
C PHE A 135 8.90 -12.53 9.17
N LEU A 136 7.95 -11.82 8.58
CA LEU A 136 7.65 -11.99 7.17
C LEU A 136 8.57 -11.10 6.32
N ARG A 137 9.28 -11.70 5.39
CA ARG A 137 10.05 -11.01 4.35
C ARG A 137 9.27 -11.06 3.04
N LEU A 138 9.14 -9.90 2.40
CA LEU A 138 8.44 -9.71 1.14
C LEU A 138 9.48 -9.49 0.03
N HIS A 139 9.43 -10.34 -1.00
CA HIS A 139 10.32 -10.28 -2.16
C HIS A 139 9.56 -9.76 -3.37
N GLU A 140 10.15 -8.79 -4.07
CA GLU A 140 9.62 -8.20 -5.31
C GLU A 140 8.28 -7.45 -5.15
N PHE A 141 7.83 -7.26 -3.90
CA PHE A 141 6.79 -6.31 -3.51
C PHE A 141 7.37 -4.89 -3.38
N THR A 142 6.55 -3.87 -3.61
CA THR A 142 6.98 -2.47 -3.65
C THR A 142 6.43 -1.68 -2.47
N LYS A 143 5.10 -1.59 -2.31
CA LYS A 143 4.49 -0.85 -1.21
C LYS A 143 3.05 -1.28 -0.95
N GLY A 144 2.72 -1.60 0.30
CA GLY A 144 1.36 -2.04 0.58
C GLY A 144 1.06 -2.37 2.03
N TYR A 145 -0.06 -3.07 2.22
CA TYR A 145 -0.57 -3.50 3.52
C TYR A 145 -0.71 -5.01 3.56
N LEU A 146 -0.49 -5.58 4.74
CA LEU A 146 -0.45 -7.01 4.93
C LEU A 146 -1.30 -7.45 6.12
N TRP A 147 -2.03 -8.55 5.94
CA TRP A 147 -2.72 -9.27 7.00
C TRP A 147 -2.29 -10.73 7.02
N LEU A 148 -2.10 -11.28 8.22
CA LEU A 148 -1.90 -12.70 8.48
C LEU A 148 -3.13 -13.23 9.22
N ASN A 149 -3.80 -14.23 8.64
CA ASN A 149 -4.98 -14.87 9.23
C ASN A 149 -6.06 -13.87 9.67
N ARG A 150 -6.28 -12.82 8.86
CA ARG A 150 -7.21 -11.68 9.06
C ARG A 150 -6.77 -10.63 10.10
N HIS A 151 -5.57 -10.77 10.67
CA HIS A 151 -5.01 -9.76 11.57
C HIS A 151 -4.03 -8.85 10.81
N PRO A 152 -4.20 -7.51 10.87
CA PRO A 152 -3.29 -6.59 10.20
C PRO A 152 -1.89 -6.68 10.82
N LEU A 153 -0.87 -6.97 10.00
CA LEU A 153 0.53 -6.97 10.44
C LEU A 153 1.18 -5.59 10.33
N LYS A 154 0.76 -4.76 9.35
CA LYS A 154 1.10 -3.32 9.08
C LYS A 154 1.47 -3.08 7.61
N ARG A 155 1.92 -1.86 7.30
CA ARG A 155 2.45 -1.39 6.02
C ARG A 155 3.86 -1.92 5.78
N TYR A 156 4.18 -2.28 4.53
CA TYR A 156 5.54 -2.53 4.05
C TYR A 156 5.94 -1.51 2.97
N TRP A 157 7.23 -1.20 2.89
CA TRP A 157 7.82 -0.41 1.81
C TRP A 157 9.33 -0.71 1.66
N PRO A 158 9.70 -1.92 1.22
CA PRO A 158 11.09 -2.37 1.20
C PRO A 158 12.00 -1.51 0.31
N GLY A 159 11.47 -0.92 -0.76
CA GLY A 159 12.23 -0.02 -1.62
C GLY A 159 12.72 1.25 -0.90
N GLN A 160 11.93 1.76 0.05
CA GLN A 160 12.30 2.91 0.88
C GLN A 160 13.11 2.50 2.11
N GLY A 161 12.83 1.32 2.69
CA GLY A 161 13.45 0.88 3.94
C GLY A 161 13.11 1.81 5.12
N PRO A 162 13.83 1.71 6.26
CA PRO A 162 14.87 0.73 6.54
C PRO A 162 14.31 -0.65 6.99
N GLN A 163 13.01 -0.71 7.28
CA GLN A 163 12.31 -1.94 7.61
C GLN A 163 12.10 -2.82 6.36
N LEU A 164 12.61 -4.05 6.40
CA LEU A 164 12.48 -5.03 5.33
C LEU A 164 11.67 -6.28 5.73
N THR A 165 11.47 -6.50 7.03
CA THR A 165 10.60 -7.57 7.52
C THR A 165 9.52 -7.06 8.47
N LEU A 166 8.37 -7.72 8.45
CA LEU A 166 7.24 -7.44 9.34
C LEU A 166 7.17 -8.49 10.44
N TYR A 167 7.01 -8.07 11.69
CA TYR A 167 6.81 -8.99 12.79
C TYR A 167 5.49 -9.77 12.62
N ALA A 168 5.57 -11.09 12.72
CA ALA A 168 4.44 -12.01 12.63
C ALA A 168 4.33 -12.76 13.98
N PRO A 169 3.42 -12.32 14.88
CA PRO A 169 3.24 -12.96 16.17
C PRO A 169 2.83 -14.43 16.03
N GLY A 170 3.46 -15.28 16.82
CA GLY A 170 3.23 -16.73 16.91
C GLY A 170 1.77 -17.09 17.17
N ALA A 171 1.07 -16.27 17.94
CA ALA A 171 -0.36 -16.41 18.25
C ALA A 171 -1.28 -16.34 17.01
N LEU A 172 -0.79 -15.83 15.88
CA LEU A 172 -1.57 -15.71 14.64
C LEU A 172 -1.49 -16.95 13.76
N PHE A 173 -0.56 -17.86 14.01
CA PHE A 173 -0.37 -19.05 13.18
C PHE A 173 -1.39 -20.14 13.52
N ARG A 174 -1.89 -20.84 12.48
CA ARG A 174 -2.87 -21.93 12.63
C ARG A 174 -2.25 -23.30 12.38
N GLY A 175 -0.91 -23.38 12.45
CA GLY A 175 -0.11 -24.60 12.35
C GLY A 175 0.14 -25.07 10.91
N ASN A 176 -0.91 -25.12 10.07
CA ASN A 176 -0.84 -25.81 8.78
C ASN A 176 -1.39 -25.00 7.60
N THR A 177 -2.12 -23.90 7.84
CA THR A 177 -2.83 -23.14 6.80
C THR A 177 -2.86 -21.64 7.10
N GLU A 178 -1.82 -20.96 6.63
CA GLU A 178 -1.64 -19.53 6.84
C GLU A 178 -2.22 -18.75 5.66
N ASN A 179 -3.23 -17.92 5.94
CA ASN A 179 -3.83 -17.04 4.94
C ASN A 179 -3.17 -15.67 5.01
N LEU A 180 -2.49 -15.28 3.94
CA LEU A 180 -1.95 -13.94 3.78
C LEU A 180 -2.81 -13.17 2.80
N ILE A 181 -3.24 -11.98 3.22
CA ILE A 181 -3.95 -11.02 2.36
C ILE A 181 -3.03 -9.83 2.20
N ILE A 182 -2.75 -9.46 0.96
CA ILE A 182 -1.84 -8.38 0.60
C ILE A 182 -2.60 -7.40 -0.26
N ILE A 183 -2.52 -6.11 0.10
CA ILE A 183 -2.90 -5.01 -0.78
C ILE A 183 -1.60 -4.40 -1.27
N GLU A 184 -1.17 -4.80 -2.46
CA GLU A 184 -0.04 -4.19 -3.17
C GLU A 184 -0.55 -2.95 -3.92
N GLN A 185 0.15 -1.83 -3.77
CA GLN A 185 -0.28 -0.53 -4.27
C GLN A 185 0.52 -0.07 -5.49
N GLU A 186 1.68 -0.67 -5.76
CA GLU A 186 2.53 -0.31 -6.89
C GLU A 186 2.98 -1.57 -7.64
N ASP A 187 3.31 -1.42 -8.92
CA ASP A 187 3.62 -2.57 -9.77
C ASP A 187 4.78 -3.42 -9.23
N THR A 188 4.60 -4.73 -9.26
CA THR A 188 5.66 -5.70 -8.98
C THR A 188 6.44 -5.98 -10.25
N LEU A 189 7.76 -5.76 -10.24
CA LEU A 189 8.61 -5.96 -11.43
C LEU A 189 8.82 -7.45 -11.79
N ARG A 190 8.57 -8.35 -10.83
CA ARG A 190 8.76 -9.80 -10.93
C ARG A 190 7.69 -10.52 -10.12
N ILE A 191 7.67 -11.85 -10.24
CA ILE A 191 6.72 -12.70 -9.51
C ILE A 191 6.90 -12.48 -8.00
N PRO A 192 5.91 -11.90 -7.30
CA PRO A 192 6.03 -11.62 -5.89
C PRO A 192 5.98 -12.91 -5.07
N SER A 193 6.80 -12.95 -4.03
CA SER A 193 6.86 -14.08 -3.11
C SER A 193 7.19 -13.61 -1.69
N PHE A 194 6.92 -14.47 -0.72
CA PHE A 194 7.27 -14.19 0.67
C PHE A 194 7.92 -15.42 1.31
N GLU A 195 8.63 -15.16 2.41
CA GLU A 195 9.12 -16.18 3.32
C GLU A 195 9.00 -15.71 4.76
N PHE A 196 8.74 -16.63 5.66
CA PHE A 196 8.91 -16.39 7.09
C PHE A 196 10.37 -16.62 7.45
N VAL A 197 11.03 -15.64 8.06
CA VAL A 197 12.41 -15.69 8.53
C VAL A 197 12.45 -15.54 10.05
N LYS A 198 13.58 -15.91 10.66
CA LYS A 198 13.78 -15.75 12.12
C LYS A 198 14.29 -14.38 12.52
N ASP A 199 14.98 -13.69 11.61
CA ASP A 199 15.67 -12.45 11.93
C ASP A 199 14.86 -11.22 11.50
N HIS A 200 14.80 -10.24 12.40
CA HIS A 200 14.20 -8.95 12.08
C HIS A 200 15.19 -8.07 11.31
N LEU A 201 14.82 -7.64 10.10
CA LEU A 201 15.65 -6.77 9.27
C LEU A 201 15.06 -5.35 9.29
N MET A 202 15.68 -4.47 10.09
CA MET A 202 15.26 -3.08 10.30
C MET A 202 16.26 -2.04 9.78
N ASN A 203 17.32 -2.48 9.13
CA ASN A 203 18.45 -1.66 8.67
C ASN A 203 18.72 -1.81 7.16
N GLY A 204 17.69 -2.14 6.38
CA GLY A 204 17.77 -2.18 4.92
C GLY A 204 18.13 -0.82 4.34
N ALA A 205 19.08 -0.78 3.41
CA ALA A 205 19.31 0.43 2.64
C ALA A 205 18.15 0.65 1.66
N ALA A 206 17.69 1.89 1.52
CA ALA A 206 16.77 2.25 0.44
C ALA A 206 17.38 1.81 -0.90
N LEU A 207 16.66 1.01 -1.67
CA LEU A 207 17.05 0.67 -3.04
C LEU A 207 16.74 1.87 -3.93
N ILE A 208 17.54 2.94 -3.80
CA ILE A 208 17.45 4.10 -4.69
C ILE A 208 17.83 3.60 -6.09
N ASN A 209 16.82 3.47 -6.95
CA ASN A 209 16.92 3.11 -8.36
C ASN A 209 17.92 4.04 -9.09
N ARG A 210 19.22 3.69 -9.13
CA ARG A 210 20.13 4.25 -10.12
C ARG A 210 19.76 3.63 -11.46
N ARG A 211 19.05 4.39 -12.29
CA ARG A 211 18.89 4.11 -13.73
C ARG A 211 20.27 3.79 -14.33
N GLN A 212 20.58 2.52 -14.54
CA GLN A 212 21.63 2.14 -15.49
C GLN A 212 21.02 2.29 -16.88
N ARG A 213 21.31 3.44 -17.49
CA ARG A 213 21.18 3.67 -18.93
C ARG A 213 22.01 2.60 -19.65
N CYS A 214 21.42 1.92 -20.64
CA CYS A 214 22.17 1.12 -21.60
C CYS A 214 23.33 1.95 -22.17
N ILE A 215 24.58 1.54 -21.91
CA ILE A 215 25.73 1.97 -22.69
C ILE A 215 25.92 0.91 -23.76
N ARG A 216 25.62 1.27 -25.02
CA ARG A 216 26.14 0.52 -26.17
C ARG A 216 27.63 0.83 -26.26
N ASN A 217 28.47 -0.20 -26.20
CA ASN A 217 29.84 -0.10 -26.69
C ASN A 217 29.84 -0.52 -28.16
N ASN A 218 30.36 0.37 -29.02
CA ASN A 218 30.86 0.02 -30.34
C ASN A 218 32.12 -0.84 -30.21
#